data_AF-A0A9E7IK10-F1
#
_entry.id   AF-A0A9E7IK10-F1
#
_cell.length_a   1.000
_cell.length_b   1.000
_cell.length_c   1.000
_cell.angle_alpha   90.00
_cell.angle_beta   90.00
_cell.angle_gamma   90.00
#
_symmetry.space_group_name_H-M   'P 1'
#
loop_
_entity.id
_entity.type
_entity.pdbx_description
1 polymer ?
#
loop_
_entity_poly.entity_id
_entity_poly.type
_entity_poly.pdbx_seq_one_letter_code
_entity_poly.pdbx_strand_id
1 'polypeptide(L)'
;MVLGMDPKNAAAHVALCHVYARSGSHKEEVQVRTEMGRKGVRKRPGCSWIGWRGMVHAFVCGDRSHPQTDEIYSMLAQLTGKP
;
A
#
# COMPACT_ATOMS: atom_id res chain seq x y z
N MET A 1 -24.19 -0.67 5.31
CA MET A 1 -22.82 -1.19 5.08
C MET A 1 -22.15 -0.31 4.03
N VAL A 2 -20.96 0.25 4.31
CA VAL A 2 -20.31 1.30 3.47
C VAL A 2 -20.23 0.92 1.98
N LEU A 3 -19.90 -0.34 1.67
CA LEU A 3 -19.79 -0.83 0.28
C LEU A 3 -21.12 -0.90 -0.48
N GLY A 4 -22.26 -0.94 0.22
CA GLY A 4 -23.58 -0.88 -0.41
C GLY A 4 -23.98 0.56 -0.79
N MET A 5 -23.39 1.57 -0.15
CA MET A 5 -23.66 2.98 -0.41
C MET A 5 -22.59 3.61 -1.32
N ASP A 6 -21.32 3.24 -1.10
CA ASP A 6 -20.18 3.62 -1.91
C ASP A 6 -19.39 2.36 -2.33
N PRO A 7 -19.78 1.73 -3.45
CA PRO A 7 -19.12 0.54 -3.97
C PRO A 7 -17.70 0.78 -4.49
N LYS A 8 -17.20 2.02 -4.49
CA LYS A 8 -15.84 2.37 -4.91
C LYS A 8 -14.95 2.77 -3.73
N ASN A 9 -15.45 2.64 -2.50
CA ASN A 9 -14.71 3.02 -1.31
C ASN A 9 -13.49 2.11 -1.09
N ALA A 10 -12.29 2.61 -1.40
CA ALA A 10 -11.06 1.82 -1.28
C ALA A 10 -10.77 1.39 0.17
N ALA A 11 -11.02 2.25 1.15
CA ALA A 11 -10.77 1.95 2.56
C ALA A 11 -11.66 0.81 3.08
N ALA A 12 -12.94 0.82 2.71
CA ALA A 12 -13.88 -0.24 3.09
C ALA A 12 -13.51 -1.60 2.48
N HIS A 13 -13.08 -1.64 1.21
CA HIS A 13 -12.59 -2.89 0.62
C HIS A 13 -11.33 -3.41 1.33
N VAL A 14 -10.36 -2.53 1.61
CA VAL A 14 -9.12 -2.90 2.32
C VAL A 14 -9.43 -3.44 3.72
N ALA A 15 -10.34 -2.79 4.46
CA ALA A 15 -10.78 -3.27 5.76
C ALA A 15 -11.42 -4.66 5.66
N LEU A 16 -12.26 -4.90 4.66
CA LEU A 16 -12.87 -6.21 4.42
C LEU A 16 -11.83 -7.28 4.05
N CYS A 17 -10.85 -6.97 3.21
CA CYS A 17 -9.72 -7.85 2.93
C CYS A 17 -8.98 -8.24 4.21
N HIS A 18 -8.71 -7.27 5.09
CA HIS A 18 -8.03 -7.55 6.37
C HIS A 18 -8.87 -8.42 7.31
N VAL A 19 -10.19 -8.23 7.36
CA VAL A 19 -11.09 -9.10 8.13
C VAL A 19 -10.98 -10.54 7.64
N TYR A 20 -11.10 -10.77 6.32
CA TYR A 20 -10.98 -12.11 5.75
C TYR A 20 -9.58 -12.73 5.91
N ALA A 21 -8.52 -11.94 5.74
CA ALA A 21 -7.15 -12.40 5.97
C ALA A 21 -6.95 -12.85 7.42
N ARG A 22 -7.47 -12.09 8.39
CA ARG A 22 -7.34 -12.39 9.82
C ARG A 22 -8.18 -13.58 10.26
N SER A 23 -9.27 -13.89 9.56
CA SER A 23 -10.09 -15.08 9.80
C SER A 23 -9.59 -16.33 9.07
N GLY A 24 -8.49 -16.26 8.31
CA GLY A 24 -7.98 -17.37 7.48
C GLY A 24 -8.81 -17.62 6.22
N SER A 25 -9.75 -16.72 5.91
CA SER A 25 -10.66 -16.78 4.75
C SER A 25 -9.98 -16.23 3.49
N HIS A 26 -8.88 -16.86 3.09
CA HIS A 26 -8.04 -16.38 1.98
C HIS A 26 -8.78 -16.34 0.63
N LYS A 27 -9.75 -17.24 0.42
CA LYS A 27 -10.56 -17.26 -0.81
C LYS A 27 -11.39 -15.98 -0.93
N GLU A 28 -12.03 -15.57 0.15
CA GLU A 28 -12.82 -14.35 0.26
C GLU A 28 -11.92 -13.11 0.14
N GLU A 29 -10.74 -13.13 0.76
CA GLU A 29 -9.74 -12.06 0.59
C GLU A 29 -9.39 -11.86 -0.90
N VAL A 30 -9.08 -12.95 -1.60
CA VAL A 30 -8.77 -12.91 -3.05
C VAL A 30 -9.96 -12.39 -3.83
N GLN A 31 -11.19 -12.84 -3.54
CA GLN A 31 -12.39 -12.34 -4.20
C GLN A 31 -12.57 -10.83 -4.04
N VAL A 32 -12.39 -10.29 -2.83
CA VAL A 32 -12.47 -8.85 -2.60
C VAL A 32 -11.40 -8.11 -3.39
N ARG A 33 -10.15 -8.60 -3.42
CA ARG A 33 -9.06 -7.99 -4.20
C ARG A 33 -9.33 -8.04 -5.71
N THR A 34 -9.86 -9.15 -6.22
CA THR A 34 -10.27 -9.27 -7.63
C THR A 34 -11.36 -8.26 -7.96
N GLU A 35 -12.36 -8.12 -7.09
CA GLU A 35 -13.46 -7.18 -7.28
C GLU A 35 -13.00 -5.72 -7.24
N MET A 36 -12.07 -5.37 -6.34
CA MET A 36 -11.39 -4.07 -6.35
C MET A 36 -10.74 -3.81 -7.72
N GLY A 37 -10.03 -4.80 -8.27
CA GLY A 37 -9.41 -4.72 -9.59
C GLY A 37 -10.44 -4.47 -10.71
N ARG A 38 -11.54 -5.25 -10.73
CA ARG A 38 -12.62 -5.11 -11.72
C ARG A 38 -13.29 -3.74 -11.67
N LYS A 39 -13.46 -3.18 -10.47
CA LYS A 39 -14.06 -1.85 -10.25
C LYS A 39 -13.07 -0.68 -10.42
N GLY A 40 -11.79 -0.96 -10.68
CA GLY A 40 -10.74 0.06 -10.75
C GLY A 40 -10.43 0.71 -9.39
N VAL A 41 -10.81 0.08 -8.28
CA VAL A 41 -10.59 0.57 -6.93
C VAL A 41 -9.18 0.21 -6.50
N ARG A 42 -8.38 1.22 -6.17
CA ARG A 42 -7.01 1.03 -5.67
C ARG A 42 -6.83 1.76 -4.34
N LYS A 43 -6.15 1.10 -3.40
CA LYS A 43 -5.62 1.76 -2.20
C LYS A 43 -4.66 2.86 -2.63
N ARG A 44 -4.74 4.03 -1.99
CA ARG A 44 -3.66 5.03 -2.09
C ARG A 44 -2.38 4.47 -1.47
N PRO A 45 -1.25 4.51 -2.18
CA PRO A 45 0.04 4.11 -1.61
C PRO A 45 0.31 4.84 -0.29
N GLY A 46 1.01 4.17 0.62
CA GLY A 46 1.55 4.85 1.80
C GLY A 46 2.58 5.90 1.37
N CYS A 47 2.63 7.03 2.08
CA CYS A 47 3.60 8.08 1.86
C CYS A 47 4.15 8.54 3.21
N SER A 48 5.46 8.68 3.31
CA SER A 48 6.15 9.35 4.40
C SER A 48 7.12 10.40 3.82
N TRP A 49 7.64 11.28 4.67
CA TRP A 49 8.61 12.29 4.25
C TRP A 49 9.54 12.65 5.40
N ILE A 50 10.73 13.13 5.06
CA ILE A 50 11.69 13.71 6.01
C ILE A 50 12.13 15.08 5.52
N GLY A 51 12.44 15.97 6.47
CA GLY A 51 13.10 17.25 6.18
C GLY A 51 14.58 17.14 6.45
N TRP A 52 15.41 17.43 5.46
CA TRP A 52 16.87 17.44 5.59
C TRP A 52 17.47 18.61 4.82
N ARG A 53 18.31 19.41 5.48
CA ARG A 53 18.98 20.59 4.88
C ARG A 53 18.03 21.54 4.12
N GLY A 54 16.83 21.75 4.65
CA GLY A 54 15.83 22.61 4.03
C GLY A 54 15.09 21.99 2.83
N MET A 55 15.37 20.72 2.50
CA MET A 55 14.68 19.96 1.45
C MET A 55 13.76 18.92 2.06
N VAL A 56 12.60 18.71 1.44
CA VAL A 56 11.68 17.62 1.77
C VAL A 56 11.96 16.45 0.84
N HIS A 57 12.26 15.30 1.41
CA HIS A 57 12.40 14.05 0.68
C HIS A 57 11.16 13.19 0.99
N ALA A 58 10.33 12.97 -0.02
CA ALA A 58 9.13 12.14 0.09
C ALA A 58 9.44 10.70 -0.34
N PHE A 59 8.86 9.74 0.38
CA PHE A 59 8.98 8.31 0.13
C PHE A 59 7.59 7.74 -0.03
N VAL A 60 7.23 7.42 -1.27
CA VAL A 60 5.96 6.76 -1.59
C VAL A 60 6.22 5.27 -1.68
N CYS A 61 5.32 4.46 -1.10
CA CYS A 61 5.45 3.01 -1.10
C CYS A 61 5.61 2.46 -2.52
N GLY A 62 6.77 1.86 -2.80
CA GLY A 62 7.11 1.27 -4.09
C GLY A 62 7.59 2.26 -5.16
N ASP A 63 7.69 3.55 -4.82
CA ASP A 63 8.25 4.56 -5.71
C ASP A 63 9.78 4.47 -5.79
N ARG A 64 10.31 4.83 -6.96
CA ARG A 64 11.73 4.85 -7.32
C ARG A 64 12.14 6.16 -8.02
N SER A 65 11.32 7.20 -7.91
CA SER A 65 11.55 8.49 -8.56
C SER A 65 12.64 9.33 -7.90
N HIS A 66 13.04 9.01 -6.66
CA HIS A 66 14.05 9.76 -5.94
C HIS A 66 15.42 9.63 -6.63
N PRO A 67 16.20 10.72 -6.81
CA PRO A 67 17.50 10.66 -7.50
C PRO A 67 18.51 9.69 -6.87
N GLN A 68 18.38 9.44 -5.56
CA GLN A 68 19.24 8.54 -4.78
C GLN A 68 18.56 7.20 -4.43
N THR A 69 17.60 6.77 -5.26
CA THR A 69 16.79 5.57 -4.98
C THR A 69 17.67 4.34 -4.72
N ASP A 70 18.69 4.12 -5.55
CA ASP A 70 19.53 2.92 -5.44
C ASP A 70 20.31 2.88 -4.12
N GLU A 71 20.84 4.03 -3.66
CA GLU A 71 21.52 4.12 -2.37
C GLU A 71 20.56 3.92 -1.20
N ILE A 72 19.36 4.50 -1.26
CA ILE A 72 18.32 4.34 -0.24
C ILE A 72 17.93 2.87 -0.09
N TYR A 73 17.67 2.18 -1.21
CA TYR A 73 17.30 0.76 -1.17
C TYR A 73 18.48 -0.14 -0.77
N SER A 74 19.71 0.18 -1.16
CA SER A 74 20.91 -0.53 -0.70
C SER A 74 21.09 -0.41 0.82
N MET A 75 20.93 0.79 1.37
CA MET A 75 20.98 1.00 2.82
C MET A 75 19.84 0.26 3.53
N LEU A 76 18.63 0.29 2.98
CA LEU A 76 17.49 -0.43 3.55
C LEU A 76 17.73 -1.95 3.58
N ALA A 77 18.30 -2.53 2.52
CA ALA A 77 18.66 -3.95 2.47
C ALA A 77 19.70 -4.29 3.55
N GLN A 78 20.72 -3.46 3.73
CA GLN A 78 21.73 -3.63 4.79
C GLN A 78 21.12 -3.56 6.20
N LEU A 79 20.19 -2.63 6.43
CA LEU A 79 19.54 -2.46 7.74
C LEU A 79 18.54 -3.55 8.08
N THR A 80 17.85 -4.11 7.07
CA THR A 80 16.78 -5.08 7.27
C THR A 80 17.23 -6.53 7.09
N GLY A 81 18.43 -6.75 6.58
CA GLY A 81 18.96 -8.09 6.26
C GLY A 81 18.13 -8.82 5.21
N LYS A 82 17.27 -8.11 4.47
CA LYS A 82 16.44 -8.64 3.40
C LYS A 82 17.03 -8.21 2.06
N PRO A 83 17.23 -9.14 1.11
CA PRO A 83 17.73 -8.83 -0.22
C PRO A 83 16.75 -7.93 -1.00
#